data_AF-X1DJ52-F1
#
_entry.id   AF-X1DJ52-F1
#
_cell.length_a   1.000
_cell.length_b   1.000
_cell.length_c   1.000
_cell.angle_alpha   90.00
_cell.angle_beta   90.00
_cell.angle_gamma   90.00
#
_symmetry.space_group_name_H-M   'P 1'
#
loop_
_entity.id
_entity.type
_entity.pdbx_description
1 polymer ?
#
loop_
_entity_poly.entity_id
_entity_poly.type
_entity_poly.pdbx_seq_one_letter_code
_entity_poly.pdbx_strand_id
1 'polypeptide(L)'
;TPPVAIWQRIINERIEELSQLFQEKKEDAENALKEFIENYDFVEHITQEFVEFISYDLTNFDETYHSFLAEKKCKIALGIRYENDLTSVIKKYGISNIPEDLNKSMRAGMTKIKENLININIQVIFSTELIKELLSSEEFNLISKYIDSYDLEFKSIDVHVTDEVFSNFSLTDNELIQPSFDPTNKLFGSFISRNVNIYQIFYDKFNELFEKGIPLVQFLKEHKDITIDSFSESQLFGLCLL
;
A
#
# COMPACT_ATOMS: atom_id res chain seq x y z
N THR A 1 -77.47 16.23 12.75
CA THR A 1 -76.13 15.67 13.08
C THR A 1 -75.10 16.71 12.67
N PRO A 2 -74.14 17.11 13.54
CA PRO A 2 -73.28 18.24 13.22
C PRO A 2 -72.37 17.91 12.02
N PRO A 3 -72.17 18.84 11.07
CA PRO A 3 -71.41 18.62 9.84
C PRO A 3 -69.98 18.11 10.07
N VAL A 4 -69.38 18.50 11.20
CA VAL A 4 -68.00 18.17 11.58
C VAL A 4 -67.77 16.65 11.68
N ALA A 5 -68.72 15.90 12.23
CA ALA A 5 -68.58 14.44 12.39
C ALA A 5 -68.60 13.70 11.04
N ILE A 6 -69.33 14.23 10.06
CA ILE A 6 -69.39 13.67 8.70
C ILE A 6 -68.08 13.95 7.96
N TRP A 7 -67.57 15.18 8.05
CA TRP A 7 -66.28 15.55 7.45
C TRP A 7 -65.11 14.78 8.04
N GLN A 8 -65.08 14.61 9.37
CA GLN A 8 -64.03 13.83 10.03
C GLN A 8 -64.04 12.36 9.59
N ARG A 9 -65.22 11.77 9.38
CA ARG A 9 -65.34 10.41 8.85
C ARG A 9 -64.78 10.30 7.42
N ILE A 10 -65.17 11.22 6.53
CA ILE A 10 -64.68 11.23 5.13
C ILE A 10 -63.15 11.42 5.08
N ILE A 11 -62.60 12.29 5.93
CA ILE A 11 -61.15 12.51 6.00
C ILE A 11 -60.43 11.25 6.48
N ASN A 12 -60.95 10.58 7.52
CA ASN A 12 -60.35 9.35 8.03
C ASN A 12 -60.43 8.20 7.01
N GLU A 13 -61.56 8.02 6.35
CA GLU A 13 -61.72 7.05 5.25
C GLU A 13 -60.68 7.32 4.15
N ARG A 14 -60.47 8.59 3.78
CA ARG A 14 -59.48 8.95 2.76
C ARG A 14 -58.04 8.73 3.20
N ILE A 15 -57.72 8.97 4.47
CA ILE A 15 -56.40 8.68 5.04
C ILE A 15 -56.12 7.18 5.01
N GLU A 16 -57.12 6.36 5.34
CA GLU A 16 -57.00 4.90 5.35
C GLU A 16 -56.79 4.35 3.94
N GLU A 17 -57.57 4.83 2.95
CA GLU A 17 -57.38 4.49 1.54
C GLU A 17 -55.97 4.86 1.04
N LEU A 18 -55.50 6.07 1.35
CA LEU A 18 -54.15 6.52 0.95
C LEU A 18 -53.05 5.69 1.62
N SER A 19 -53.26 5.28 2.87
CA SER A 19 -52.30 4.46 3.60
C SER A 19 -52.21 3.05 3.00
N GLN A 20 -53.34 2.46 2.61
CA GLN A 20 -53.37 1.17 1.90
C GLN A 20 -52.69 1.27 0.53
N LEU A 21 -53.01 2.30 -0.25
CA LEU A 21 -52.40 2.52 -1.56
C LEU A 21 -50.87 2.69 -1.46
N PHE A 22 -50.41 3.37 -0.41
CA PHE A 22 -48.98 3.54 -0.17
C PHE A 22 -48.29 2.22 0.15
N GLN A 23 -48.89 1.37 1.01
CA GLN A 23 -48.32 0.06 1.33
C GLN A 23 -48.27 -0.85 0.10
N GLU A 24 -49.34 -0.88 -0.69
CA GLU A 24 -49.37 -1.66 -1.93
C GLU A 24 -48.27 -1.21 -2.91
N LYS A 25 -48.10 0.10 -3.10
CA LYS A 25 -47.04 0.63 -3.97
C LYS A 25 -45.63 0.39 -3.44
N LYS A 26 -45.47 0.36 -2.12
CA LYS A 26 -44.20 0.03 -1.48
C LYS A 26 -43.86 -1.44 -1.71
N GLU A 27 -44.81 -2.34 -1.49
CA GLU A 27 -44.62 -3.78 -1.74
C GLU A 27 -44.35 -4.06 -3.23
N ASP A 28 -45.06 -3.40 -4.15
CA ASP A 28 -44.79 -3.48 -5.59
C ASP A 28 -43.33 -3.12 -5.91
N ALA A 29 -42.82 -2.02 -5.33
CA ALA A 29 -41.47 -1.55 -5.57
C ALA A 29 -40.40 -2.47 -4.94
N GLU A 30 -40.63 -2.96 -3.73
CA GLU A 30 -39.73 -3.91 -3.06
C GLU A 30 -39.67 -5.24 -3.82
N ASN A 31 -40.80 -5.73 -4.31
CA ASN A 31 -40.85 -6.94 -5.14
C ASN A 31 -40.17 -6.73 -6.50
N ALA A 32 -40.41 -5.60 -7.17
CA ALA A 32 -39.74 -5.29 -8.43
C ALA A 32 -38.21 -5.17 -8.26
N LEU A 33 -37.75 -4.58 -7.15
CA LEU A 33 -36.33 -4.51 -6.83
C LEU A 33 -35.75 -5.91 -6.56
N LYS A 34 -36.47 -6.74 -5.81
CA LYS A 34 -36.07 -8.12 -5.53
C LYS A 34 -35.98 -8.95 -6.82
N GLU A 35 -36.99 -8.88 -7.68
CA GLU A 35 -36.97 -9.53 -8.99
C GLU A 35 -35.84 -8.99 -9.89
N PHE A 36 -35.53 -7.69 -9.82
CA PHE A 36 -34.39 -7.12 -10.53
C PHE A 36 -33.06 -7.69 -10.02
N ILE A 37 -32.86 -7.78 -8.70
CA ILE A 37 -31.65 -8.36 -8.10
C ILE A 37 -31.51 -9.84 -8.48
N GLU A 38 -32.60 -10.61 -8.39
CA GLU A 38 -32.62 -12.05 -8.71
C GLU A 38 -32.40 -12.32 -10.21
N ASN A 39 -33.02 -11.55 -11.10
CA ASN A 39 -32.91 -11.77 -12.55
C ASN A 39 -31.57 -11.36 -13.14
N TYR A 40 -30.92 -10.37 -12.54
CA TYR A 40 -29.62 -9.87 -13.01
C TYR A 40 -28.44 -10.44 -12.23
N ASP A 41 -28.68 -11.41 -11.33
CA ASP A 41 -27.68 -12.08 -10.50
C ASP A 41 -26.73 -11.06 -9.83
N PHE A 42 -27.31 -9.97 -9.30
CA PHE A 42 -26.62 -9.02 -8.43
C PHE A 42 -26.40 -9.66 -7.05
N VAL A 43 -25.83 -10.86 -7.02
CA VAL A 43 -24.96 -11.22 -5.91
C VAL A 43 -23.85 -10.18 -5.95
N GLU A 44 -23.51 -9.57 -4.82
CA GLU A 44 -22.24 -8.86 -4.66
C GLU A 44 -21.12 -9.89 -4.91
N HIS A 45 -20.86 -10.23 -6.17
CA HIS A 45 -19.53 -10.52 -6.60
C HIS A 45 -18.83 -9.19 -6.44
N ILE A 46 -18.16 -9.01 -5.30
CA ILE A 46 -17.03 -8.11 -5.20
C ILE A 46 -16.11 -8.56 -6.34
N THR A 47 -16.27 -7.99 -7.52
CA THR A 47 -15.30 -8.07 -8.60
C THR A 47 -14.13 -7.29 -8.05
N GLN A 48 -13.30 -7.96 -7.27
CA GLN A 48 -12.03 -7.45 -6.84
C GLN A 48 -11.30 -7.13 -8.14
N GLU A 49 -11.13 -5.83 -8.43
CA GLU A 49 -10.45 -5.42 -9.65
C GLU A 49 -9.11 -6.16 -9.69
N PHE A 50 -8.85 -6.88 -10.78
CA PHE A 50 -7.62 -7.67 -10.92
C PHE A 50 -6.36 -6.79 -10.82
N VAL A 51 -6.53 -5.49 -11.04
CA VAL A 51 -5.53 -4.43 -10.91
C VAL A 51 -6.20 -3.19 -10.32
N GLU A 52 -5.69 -2.71 -9.19
CA GLU A 52 -6.08 -1.47 -8.51
C GLU A 52 -4.93 -0.45 -8.62
N PHE A 53 -5.23 0.84 -8.70
CA PHE A 53 -4.21 1.89 -8.69
C PHE A 53 -4.27 2.69 -7.39
N ILE A 54 -3.18 2.70 -6.63
CA ILE A 54 -3.03 3.54 -5.44
C ILE A 54 -2.15 4.75 -5.80
N SER A 55 -2.69 5.95 -5.62
CA SER A 55 -1.92 7.19 -5.76
C SER A 55 -0.92 7.32 -4.63
N TYR A 56 0.30 7.73 -4.96
CA TYR A 56 1.31 8.03 -3.95
C TYR A 56 0.95 9.35 -3.28
N ASP A 57 0.72 9.32 -1.96
CA ASP A 57 0.44 10.51 -1.16
C ASP A 57 0.92 10.29 0.27
N LEU A 58 1.88 11.12 0.70
CA LEU A 58 2.43 11.05 2.07
C LEU A 58 1.41 11.47 3.15
N THR A 59 0.28 12.08 2.77
CA THR A 59 -0.85 12.29 3.69
C THR A 59 -1.57 10.98 4.04
N ASN A 60 -1.32 9.90 3.27
CA ASN A 60 -1.69 8.52 3.54
C ASN A 60 -0.43 7.62 3.52
N PHE A 61 0.46 7.85 4.48
CA PHE A 61 1.79 7.22 4.51
C PHE A 61 1.75 5.68 4.53
N ASP A 62 0.78 5.11 5.25
CA ASP A 62 0.59 3.67 5.34
C ASP A 62 0.09 3.04 4.04
N GLU A 63 -0.80 3.71 3.30
CA GLU A 63 -1.23 3.27 1.97
C GLU A 63 -0.06 3.31 0.97
N THR A 64 0.78 4.33 1.09
CA THR A 64 1.97 4.49 0.24
C THR A 64 2.97 3.35 0.43
N TYR A 65 3.19 2.93 1.67
CA TYR A 65 4.15 1.88 2.05
C TYR A 65 3.46 0.56 2.46
N HIS A 66 2.30 0.29 1.87
CA HIS A 66 1.42 -0.83 2.25
C HIS A 66 2.07 -2.22 2.12
N SER A 67 3.15 -2.38 1.34
CA SER A 67 3.90 -3.63 1.28
C SER A 67 4.39 -4.11 2.65
N PHE A 68 4.64 -3.19 3.59
CA PHE A 68 5.04 -3.52 4.97
C PHE A 68 3.88 -3.81 5.91
N LEU A 69 2.64 -3.74 5.42
CA LEU A 69 1.41 -4.12 6.13
C LEU A 69 0.92 -5.52 5.72
N ALA A 70 1.74 -6.27 4.98
CA ALA A 70 1.49 -7.66 4.63
C ALA A 70 1.29 -8.55 5.88
N GLU A 71 0.67 -9.72 5.72
CA GLU A 71 0.40 -10.61 6.85
C GLU A 71 1.66 -11.36 7.31
N LYS A 72 2.44 -11.90 6.37
CA LYS A 72 3.57 -12.80 6.72
C LYS A 72 4.82 -12.59 5.90
N LYS A 73 4.70 -12.16 4.64
CA LYS A 73 5.83 -12.09 3.72
C LYS A 73 5.78 -10.81 2.90
N CYS A 74 6.94 -10.19 2.78
CA CYS A 74 7.16 -9.03 1.93
C CYS A 74 8.47 -9.25 1.15
N LYS A 75 8.37 -9.33 -0.17
CA LYS A 75 9.51 -9.45 -1.08
C LYS A 75 9.60 -8.16 -1.88
N ILE A 76 10.75 -7.50 -1.90
CA ILE A 76 10.94 -6.20 -2.55
C ILE A 76 12.11 -6.28 -3.50
N ALA A 77 11.87 -6.00 -4.79
CA ALA A 77 12.88 -5.91 -5.82
C ALA A 77 13.09 -4.44 -6.19
N LEU A 78 14.31 -3.94 -5.99
CA LEU A 78 14.73 -2.57 -6.30
C LEU A 78 15.90 -2.61 -7.30
N GLY A 79 15.57 -2.41 -8.58
CA GLY A 79 16.54 -2.47 -9.67
C GLY A 79 16.85 -1.11 -10.31
N ILE A 80 15.93 -0.15 -10.25
CA ILE A 80 16.04 1.18 -10.86
C ILE A 80 15.78 2.30 -9.84
N ARG A 81 16.51 3.42 -9.98
CA ARG A 81 16.31 4.62 -9.15
C ARG A 81 15.10 5.43 -9.62
N TYR A 82 14.33 5.95 -8.68
CA TYR A 82 13.25 6.90 -8.90
C TYR A 82 13.30 8.02 -7.86
N GLU A 83 12.60 9.12 -8.14
CA GLU A 83 12.42 10.18 -7.14
C GLU A 83 11.29 9.82 -6.18
N ASN A 84 11.64 9.64 -4.91
CA ASN A 84 10.72 9.38 -3.81
C ASN A 84 10.42 10.68 -3.04
N ASP A 85 9.14 11.04 -2.97
CA ASP A 85 8.68 12.28 -2.31
C ASP A 85 9.02 12.33 -0.82
N LEU A 86 9.14 11.19 -0.13
CA LEU A 86 9.52 11.13 1.29
C LEU A 86 10.88 11.81 1.52
N THR A 87 11.83 11.48 0.67
CA THR A 87 13.19 12.00 0.72
C THR A 87 13.22 13.49 0.42
N SER A 88 12.45 13.93 -0.58
CA SER A 88 12.30 15.35 -0.93
C SER A 88 11.69 16.16 0.21
N VAL A 89 10.70 15.61 0.93
CA VAL A 89 10.11 16.23 2.12
C VAL A 89 11.13 16.36 3.25
N ILE A 90 11.84 15.28 3.58
CA ILE A 90 12.83 15.28 4.67
C ILE A 90 13.98 16.24 4.35
N LYS A 91 14.45 16.28 3.10
CA LYS A 91 15.50 17.21 2.65
C LYS A 91 15.05 18.67 2.73
N LYS A 92 13.80 18.97 2.36
CA LYS A 92 13.26 20.34 2.34
C LYS A 92 13.03 20.92 3.73
N TYR A 93 12.44 20.14 4.64
CA TYR A 93 12.01 20.64 5.95
C TYR A 93 12.96 20.25 7.09
N GLY A 94 13.74 19.18 6.91
CA GLY A 94 14.42 18.50 8.01
C GLY A 94 13.42 17.74 8.90
N ILE A 95 13.90 16.72 9.60
CA ILE A 95 13.09 15.80 10.42
C ILE A 95 12.17 16.55 11.41
N SER A 96 12.64 17.67 11.97
CA SER A 96 11.94 18.40 13.04
C SER A 96 10.98 19.49 12.56
N ASN A 97 11.01 19.90 11.28
CA ASN A 97 10.19 21.02 10.80
C ASN A 97 9.20 20.62 9.68
N ILE A 98 8.90 19.33 9.55
CA ILE A 98 7.84 18.84 8.65
C ILE A 98 6.50 19.45 9.12
N PRO A 99 5.66 19.98 8.20
CA PRO A 99 4.34 20.52 8.54
C PRO A 99 3.52 19.57 9.42
N GLU A 100 2.81 20.12 10.42
CA GLU A 100 2.19 19.33 11.49
C GLU A 100 1.25 18.23 10.98
N ASP A 101 0.36 18.56 10.03
CA ASP A 101 -0.59 17.60 9.45
C ASP A 101 0.14 16.44 8.75
N LEU A 102 1.17 16.75 7.97
CA LEU A 102 1.97 15.76 7.25
C LEU A 102 2.79 14.90 8.23
N ASN A 103 3.43 15.52 9.21
CA ASN A 103 4.19 14.83 10.25
C ASN A 103 3.29 13.89 11.07
N LYS A 104 2.04 14.30 11.33
CA LYS A 104 1.04 13.46 12.00
C LYS A 104 0.69 12.22 11.17
N SER A 105 0.43 12.38 9.87
CA SER A 105 0.22 11.25 8.96
C SER A 105 1.43 10.31 8.95
N MET A 106 2.62 10.86 8.70
CA MET A 106 3.85 10.06 8.60
C MET A 106 4.14 9.28 9.88
N ARG A 107 3.96 9.92 11.05
CA ARG A 107 4.10 9.24 12.35
C ARG A 107 3.07 8.13 12.52
N ALA A 108 1.79 8.40 12.23
CA ALA A 108 0.73 7.40 12.36
C ALA A 108 0.99 6.20 11.46
N GLY A 109 1.35 6.43 10.19
CA GLY A 109 1.66 5.37 9.24
C GLY A 109 2.91 4.57 9.63
N MET A 110 3.98 5.26 10.04
CA MET A 110 5.19 4.59 10.53
C MET A 110 4.93 3.76 11.80
N THR A 111 4.06 4.22 12.71
CA THR A 111 3.65 3.43 13.88
C THR A 111 2.93 2.14 13.46
N LYS A 112 2.00 2.21 12.50
CA LYS A 112 1.33 1.00 11.98
C LYS A 112 2.32 0.02 11.35
N ILE A 113 3.25 0.54 10.55
CA ILE A 113 4.31 -0.28 9.94
C ILE A 113 5.15 -0.92 11.05
N LYS A 114 5.64 -0.13 12.01
CA LYS A 114 6.41 -0.61 13.17
C LYS A 114 5.73 -1.78 13.86
N GLU A 115 4.44 -1.66 14.17
CA GLU A 115 3.66 -2.70 14.85
C GLU A 115 3.58 -4.00 14.04
N ASN A 116 3.73 -3.93 12.71
CA ASN A 116 3.66 -5.09 11.84
C ASN A 116 5.03 -5.72 11.50
N LEU A 117 6.13 -4.98 11.61
CA LEU A 117 7.48 -5.47 11.28
C LEU A 117 7.89 -6.73 12.08
N ILE A 118 7.33 -6.91 13.29
CA ILE A 118 7.52 -8.09 14.14
C ILE A 118 6.77 -9.35 13.65
N ASN A 119 5.89 -9.22 12.66
CA ASN A 119 5.06 -10.33 12.15
C ASN A 119 5.52 -10.81 10.77
N ILE A 120 6.15 -9.94 9.98
CA ILE A 120 6.49 -10.20 8.58
C ILE A 120 7.94 -10.61 8.37
N ASN A 121 8.19 -11.45 7.37
CA ASN A 121 9.54 -11.71 6.88
C ASN A 121 9.79 -10.87 5.64
N ILE A 122 10.82 -10.02 5.69
CA ILE A 122 11.17 -9.11 4.61
C ILE A 122 12.37 -9.69 3.85
N GLN A 123 12.24 -9.83 2.54
CA GLN A 123 13.34 -10.18 1.64
C GLN A 123 13.50 -9.10 0.59
N VAL A 124 14.71 -8.63 0.39
CA VAL A 124 14.99 -7.50 -0.50
C VAL A 124 16.10 -7.88 -1.45
N ILE A 125 15.95 -7.56 -2.73
CA ILE A 125 16.99 -7.71 -3.74
C ILE A 125 17.24 -6.36 -4.41
N PHE A 126 18.48 -5.91 -4.35
CA PHE A 126 18.93 -4.70 -5.03
C PHE A 126 19.76 -5.03 -6.28
N SER A 127 19.68 -4.18 -7.29
CA SER A 127 20.72 -4.16 -8.34
C SER A 127 22.00 -3.55 -7.78
N THR A 128 23.15 -4.05 -8.24
CA THR A 128 24.49 -3.53 -7.87
C THR A 128 24.63 -2.03 -8.15
N GLU A 129 24.09 -1.56 -9.27
CA GLU A 129 24.13 -0.14 -9.65
C GLU A 129 23.36 0.71 -8.63
N LEU A 130 22.11 0.34 -8.35
CA LEU A 130 21.24 1.09 -7.44
C LEU A 130 21.80 1.12 -6.02
N ILE A 131 22.21 -0.03 -5.46
CA ILE A 131 22.65 -0.07 -4.07
C ILE A 131 23.91 0.77 -3.84
N LYS A 132 24.87 0.77 -4.78
CA LYS A 132 26.07 1.62 -4.68
C LYS A 132 25.69 3.09 -4.64
N GLU A 133 24.74 3.49 -5.48
CA GLU A 133 24.23 4.84 -5.54
C GLU A 133 23.56 5.25 -4.21
N LEU A 134 22.64 4.42 -3.70
CA LEU A 134 21.93 4.66 -2.45
C LEU A 134 22.86 4.72 -1.24
N LEU A 135 23.83 3.81 -1.14
CA LEU A 135 24.77 3.77 -0.02
C LEU A 135 25.69 5.00 0.05
N SER A 136 25.96 5.63 -1.10
CA SER A 136 26.74 6.87 -1.18
C SER A 136 25.91 8.15 -1.01
N SER A 137 24.59 8.02 -0.94
CA SER A 137 23.65 9.14 -1.00
C SER A 137 23.52 9.90 0.33
N GLU A 138 23.32 11.23 0.25
CA GLU A 138 22.97 12.02 1.44
C GLU A 138 21.58 11.63 1.97
N GLU A 139 20.69 11.23 1.04
CA GLU A 139 19.34 10.77 1.29
C GLU A 139 19.30 9.60 2.28
N PHE A 140 20.17 8.61 2.11
CA PHE A 140 20.24 7.46 3.00
C PHE A 140 20.62 7.83 4.43
N ASN A 141 21.54 8.77 4.60
CA ASN A 141 21.93 9.26 5.93
C ASN A 141 20.78 10.00 6.63
N LEU A 142 19.95 10.73 5.88
CA LEU A 142 18.78 11.43 6.42
C LEU A 142 17.68 10.45 6.82
N ILE A 143 17.36 9.50 5.96
CA ILE A 143 16.33 8.48 6.21
C ILE A 143 16.72 7.58 7.39
N SER A 144 17.98 7.15 7.47
CA SER A 144 18.45 6.32 8.59
C SER A 144 18.21 7.02 9.93
N LYS A 145 18.59 8.30 10.05
CA LYS A 145 18.36 9.09 11.28
C LYS A 145 16.87 9.28 11.60
N TYR A 146 16.04 9.41 10.57
CA TYR A 146 14.60 9.53 10.75
C TYR A 146 14.02 8.24 11.33
N ILE A 147 14.39 7.09 10.77
CA ILE A 147 13.87 5.78 11.15
C ILE A 147 14.38 5.35 12.53
N ASP A 148 15.64 5.64 12.86
CA ASP A 148 16.21 5.33 14.17
C ASP A 148 15.40 5.93 15.34
N SER A 149 14.65 7.03 15.09
CA SER A 149 13.79 7.64 16.11
C SER A 149 12.55 6.82 16.47
N TYR A 150 12.22 5.77 15.71
CA TYR A 150 11.03 4.94 15.91
C TYR A 150 11.28 3.65 16.67
N ASP A 151 12.54 3.29 16.97
CA ASP A 151 12.88 2.06 17.72
C ASP A 151 12.19 0.82 17.13
N LEU A 152 12.51 0.54 15.86
CA LEU A 152 11.88 -0.53 15.09
C LEU A 152 12.39 -1.90 15.54
N GLU A 153 11.47 -2.86 15.65
CA GLU A 153 11.77 -4.27 15.89
C GLU A 153 11.31 -5.11 14.69
N PHE A 154 12.14 -6.05 14.28
CA PHE A 154 11.91 -6.86 13.09
C PHE A 154 11.84 -8.34 13.46
N LYS A 155 10.99 -9.08 12.75
CA LYS A 155 11.07 -10.54 12.76
C LYS A 155 12.23 -11.05 11.92
N SER A 156 12.37 -10.52 10.71
CA SER A 156 13.54 -10.71 9.86
C SER A 156 13.55 -9.72 8.70
N ILE A 157 14.75 -9.25 8.34
CA ILE A 157 15.04 -8.56 7.09
C ILE A 157 16.29 -9.16 6.46
N ASP A 158 16.14 -9.68 5.24
CA ASP A 158 17.22 -10.32 4.49
C ASP A 158 17.43 -9.58 3.17
N VAL A 159 18.66 -9.11 2.94
CA VAL A 159 18.99 -8.21 1.83
C VAL A 159 20.09 -8.81 0.98
N HIS A 160 19.79 -9.00 -0.29
CA HIS A 160 20.70 -9.52 -1.30
C HIS A 160 20.96 -8.45 -2.37
N VAL A 161 22.06 -8.63 -3.12
CA VAL A 161 22.48 -7.79 -4.23
C VAL A 161 22.78 -8.65 -5.45
N THR A 162 22.35 -8.23 -6.64
CA THR A 162 22.60 -8.92 -7.90
C THR A 162 23.04 -7.96 -9.00
N ASP A 163 23.84 -8.45 -9.94
CA ASP A 163 24.24 -7.72 -11.15
C ASP A 163 23.19 -7.82 -12.27
N GLU A 164 22.13 -8.61 -12.09
CA GLU A 164 21.03 -8.65 -13.07
C GLU A 164 20.27 -7.32 -13.11
N VAL A 165 19.83 -6.94 -14.32
CA VAL A 165 18.99 -5.76 -14.55
C VAL A 165 17.52 -6.17 -14.46
N PHE A 166 16.75 -5.47 -13.63
CA PHE A 166 15.32 -5.70 -13.43
C PHE A 166 14.60 -4.41 -13.05
N SER A 167 13.28 -4.38 -13.21
CA SER A 167 12.44 -3.26 -12.78
C SER A 167 12.00 -3.43 -11.33
N ASN A 168 11.48 -2.35 -10.73
CA ASN A 168 11.02 -2.40 -9.35
C ASN A 168 9.67 -3.11 -9.24
N PHE A 169 9.50 -3.93 -8.20
CA PHE A 169 8.23 -4.52 -7.82
C PHE A 169 8.29 -5.06 -6.39
N SER A 170 7.13 -5.19 -5.75
CA SER A 170 7.00 -5.86 -4.46
C SER A 170 5.97 -6.98 -4.54
N LEU A 171 6.15 -8.02 -3.74
CA LEU A 171 5.18 -9.10 -3.56
C LEU A 171 4.85 -9.23 -2.08
N THR A 172 3.57 -9.21 -1.75
CA THR A 172 3.07 -9.56 -0.43
C THR A 172 2.55 -11.00 -0.43
N ASP A 173 1.72 -11.37 0.53
CA ASP A 173 1.13 -12.71 0.61
C ASP A 173 0.29 -13.10 -0.62
N ASN A 174 -0.34 -12.13 -1.28
CA ASN A 174 -1.24 -12.36 -2.42
C ASN A 174 -1.27 -11.23 -3.45
N GLU A 175 -0.47 -10.18 -3.29
CA GLU A 175 -0.45 -9.03 -4.19
C GLU A 175 0.91 -8.85 -4.84
N LEU A 176 0.88 -8.49 -6.12
CA LEU A 176 1.98 -7.88 -6.85
C LEU A 176 1.77 -6.37 -6.86
N ILE A 177 2.78 -5.62 -6.44
CA ILE A 177 2.76 -4.16 -6.37
C ILE A 177 3.83 -3.66 -7.32
N GLN A 178 3.44 -2.90 -8.33
CA GLN A 178 4.35 -2.34 -9.31
C GLN A 178 4.32 -0.81 -9.21
N PRO A 179 5.42 -0.17 -8.77
CA PRO A 179 5.48 1.28 -8.72
C PRO A 179 5.35 1.88 -10.13
N SER A 180 4.72 3.04 -10.19
CA SER A 180 4.41 3.74 -11.43
C SER A 180 4.99 5.15 -11.39
N PHE A 181 5.68 5.52 -12.47
CA PHE A 181 6.46 6.75 -12.57
C PHE A 181 5.99 7.61 -13.73
N ASP A 182 6.05 8.92 -13.54
CA ASP A 182 5.79 9.86 -14.62
C ASP A 182 7.00 9.95 -15.58
N PRO A 183 6.88 10.65 -16.73
CA PRO A 183 8.00 10.81 -17.67
C PRO A 183 9.23 11.54 -17.12
N THR A 184 9.13 12.16 -15.94
CA THR A 184 10.24 12.82 -15.22
C THR A 184 10.90 11.90 -14.19
N ASN A 185 10.49 10.63 -14.13
CA ASN A 185 10.95 9.60 -13.21
C ASN A 185 10.52 9.85 -11.74
N LYS A 186 9.43 10.60 -11.56
CA LYS A 186 8.81 10.82 -10.26
C LYS A 186 7.79 9.73 -9.97
N LEU A 187 7.87 9.12 -8.78
CA LEU A 187 6.87 8.16 -8.31
C LEU A 187 5.52 8.86 -8.11
N PHE A 188 4.46 8.37 -8.76
CA PHE A 188 3.10 8.93 -8.62
C PHE A 188 2.08 7.94 -8.08
N GLY A 189 2.41 6.65 -8.02
CA GLY A 189 1.55 5.63 -7.45
C GLY A 189 2.05 4.22 -7.70
N SER A 190 1.16 3.24 -7.53
CA SER A 190 1.45 1.84 -7.79
C SER A 190 0.22 1.10 -8.31
N PHE A 191 0.46 0.11 -9.17
CA PHE A 191 -0.55 -0.86 -9.58
C PHE A 191 -0.46 -2.09 -8.68
N ILE A 192 -1.59 -2.49 -8.11
CA ILE A 192 -1.73 -3.65 -7.24
C ILE A 192 -2.50 -4.71 -7.99
N SER A 193 -1.86 -5.83 -8.31
CA SER A 193 -2.53 -6.96 -8.94
C SER A 193 -2.66 -8.14 -7.98
N ARG A 194 -3.86 -8.72 -7.94
CA ARG A 194 -4.18 -9.96 -7.23
C ARG A 194 -4.34 -11.15 -8.17
N ASN A 195 -3.89 -10.99 -9.42
CA ASN A 195 -3.94 -12.04 -10.42
C ASN A 195 -2.85 -13.09 -10.13
N VAL A 196 -3.28 -14.31 -9.76
CA VAL A 196 -2.40 -15.42 -9.36
C VAL A 196 -1.36 -15.76 -10.44
N ASN A 197 -1.74 -15.71 -11.73
CA ASN A 197 -0.81 -16.07 -12.81
C ASN A 197 0.29 -15.02 -12.97
N ILE A 198 -0.05 -13.73 -12.89
CA ILE A 198 0.92 -12.64 -12.96
C ILE A 198 1.80 -12.66 -11.71
N TYR A 199 1.19 -12.80 -10.53
CA TYR A 199 1.91 -12.93 -9.26
C TYR A 199 2.98 -14.04 -9.33
N GLN A 200 2.63 -15.22 -9.84
CA GLN A 200 3.56 -16.35 -9.92
C GLN A 200 4.78 -16.04 -10.79
N ILE A 201 4.60 -15.34 -11.92
CA ILE A 201 5.72 -14.95 -12.81
C ILE A 201 6.72 -14.06 -12.06
N PHE A 202 6.23 -13.06 -11.33
CA PHE A 202 7.08 -12.15 -10.55
C PHE A 202 7.67 -12.84 -9.32
N TYR A 203 6.94 -13.76 -8.70
CA TYR A 203 7.44 -14.59 -7.60
C TYR A 203 8.62 -15.45 -8.03
N ASP A 204 8.49 -16.14 -9.16
CA ASP A 204 9.56 -16.96 -9.73
C ASP A 204 10.76 -16.09 -10.11
N LYS A 205 10.51 -14.92 -10.72
CA LYS A 205 11.59 -13.97 -11.05
C LYS A 205 12.29 -13.44 -9.80
N PHE A 206 11.54 -13.10 -8.75
CA PHE A 206 12.15 -12.67 -7.49
C PHE A 206 13.06 -13.74 -6.91
N ASN A 207 12.60 -14.99 -6.84
CA ASN A 207 13.40 -16.07 -6.27
C ASN A 207 14.64 -16.35 -7.13
N GLU A 208 14.51 -16.31 -8.46
CA GLU A 208 15.66 -16.41 -9.37
C GLU A 208 16.71 -15.32 -9.06
N LEU A 209 16.29 -14.05 -8.94
CA LEU A 209 17.18 -12.93 -8.63
C LEU A 209 17.81 -13.08 -7.24
N PHE A 210 17.01 -13.50 -6.26
CA PHE A 210 17.42 -13.61 -4.86
C PHE A 210 18.42 -14.76 -4.64
N GLU A 211 18.19 -15.91 -5.28
CA GLU A 211 19.08 -17.08 -5.21
C GLU A 211 20.43 -16.84 -5.91
N LYS A 212 20.43 -16.09 -7.02
CA LYS A 212 21.67 -15.69 -7.70
C LYS A 212 22.37 -14.53 -7.01
N GLY A 213 21.62 -13.69 -6.31
CA GLY A 213 22.15 -12.56 -5.56
C GLY A 213 22.99 -13.01 -4.37
N ILE A 214 23.97 -12.20 -4.02
CA ILE A 214 24.80 -12.41 -2.82
C ILE A 214 24.26 -11.59 -1.65
N PRO A 215 24.38 -12.06 -0.39
CA PRO A 215 23.99 -11.27 0.77
C PRO A 215 24.71 -9.91 0.80
N LEU A 216 24.01 -8.85 1.21
CA LEU A 216 24.58 -7.49 1.24
C LEU A 216 25.86 -7.41 2.07
N VAL A 217 25.93 -8.13 3.20
CA VAL A 217 27.14 -8.19 4.04
C VAL A 217 28.34 -8.78 3.28
N GLN A 218 28.10 -9.74 2.38
CA GLN A 218 29.16 -10.27 1.51
C GLN A 218 29.53 -9.23 0.44
N PHE A 219 28.54 -8.62 -0.20
CA PHE A 219 28.76 -7.58 -1.22
C PHE A 219 29.63 -6.41 -0.71
N LEU A 220 29.37 -5.94 0.52
CA LEU A 220 30.14 -4.86 1.16
C LEU A 220 31.61 -5.24 1.37
N LYS A 221 31.90 -6.49 1.74
CA LYS A 221 33.28 -6.99 1.93
C LYS A 221 34.06 -7.06 0.63
N GLU A 222 33.39 -7.37 -0.47
CA GLU A 222 33.99 -7.48 -1.80
C GLU A 222 34.27 -6.10 -2.41
N HIS A 223 33.50 -5.08 -2.04
CA HIS A 223 33.61 -3.70 -2.54
C HIS A 223 34.27 -2.76 -1.52
N LYS A 224 35.60 -2.75 -1.51
CA LYS A 224 36.46 -1.96 -0.60
C LYS A 224 36.25 -0.44 -0.68
N ASP A 225 35.55 0.02 -1.71
CA ASP A 225 35.24 1.43 -1.95
C ASP A 225 34.15 1.93 -0.98
N ILE A 226 33.40 1.01 -0.36
CA ILE A 226 32.33 1.27 0.60
C ILE A 226 32.91 1.10 2.01
N THR A 227 32.88 2.15 2.82
CA THR A 227 33.51 2.18 4.15
C THR A 227 32.67 1.56 5.27
N ILE A 228 31.55 0.93 4.94
CA ILE A 228 30.58 0.41 5.90
C ILE A 228 30.59 -1.12 5.87
N ASP A 229 30.92 -1.73 7.00
CA ASP A 229 31.06 -3.19 7.13
C ASP A 229 29.73 -3.91 7.44
N SER A 230 28.74 -3.20 7.96
CA SER A 230 27.41 -3.74 8.32
C SER A 230 26.37 -2.64 8.55
N PHE A 231 25.10 -2.99 8.41
CA PHE A 231 23.95 -2.14 8.72
C PHE A 231 23.09 -2.74 9.84
N SER A 232 22.44 -1.89 10.63
CA SER A 232 21.33 -2.32 11.49
C SER A 232 20.10 -2.67 10.65
N GLU A 233 19.16 -3.45 11.20
CA GLU A 233 17.90 -3.76 10.51
C GLU A 233 17.09 -2.49 10.17
N SER A 234 17.10 -1.49 11.05
CA SER A 234 16.48 -0.17 10.79
C SER A 234 17.10 0.54 9.59
N GLN A 235 18.42 0.46 9.43
CA GLN A 235 19.11 1.03 8.26
C GLN A 235 18.80 0.25 6.98
N LEU A 236 18.74 -1.08 7.05
CA LEU A 236 18.31 -1.92 5.92
C LEU A 236 16.88 -1.58 5.49
N PHE A 237 15.98 -1.41 6.45
CA PHE A 237 14.62 -0.96 6.20
C PHE A 237 14.60 0.44 5.57
N GLY A 238 15.47 1.35 6.01
CA GLY A 238 15.62 2.67 5.41
C GLY A 238 16.03 2.66 3.95
N LEU A 239 16.86 1.71 3.52
CA LEU A 239 17.18 1.53 2.10
C LEU A 239 15.95 1.14 1.27
N CYS A 240 14.98 0.45 1.86
CA CYS A 240 13.76 0.03 1.17
C CYS A 240 12.75 1.17 1.00
N LEU A 241 12.93 2.29 1.70
CA LEU A 241 12.09 3.49 1.59
C LEU A 241 12.64 4.51 0.59
N LEU A 242 13.79 4.24 -0.05
CA LEU A 242 14.48 5.18 -0.96
C LEU A 242 14.14 4.92 -2.42
#